data_AF-A0A971VDV4-F1
#
_entry.id   AF-A0A971VDV4-F1
#
_cell.length_a   1.000
_cell.length_b   1.000
_cell.length_c   1.000
_cell.angle_alpha   90.00
_cell.angle_beta   90.00
_cell.angle_gamma   90.00
#
_symmetry.space_group_name_H-M   'P 1'
#
loop_
_entity.id
_entity.type
_entity.pdbx_description
1 polymer ?
#
loop_
_entity_poly.entity_id
_entity_poly.type
_entity_poly.pdbx_seq_one_letter_code
_entity_poly.pdbx_strand_id
1 'polypeptide(L)'
;MSILRGVALQSITTLARGKKISPEVLCIGGPLNFIPSLKECFADLLDIDNSQLVLPPNSEYFPVWGAALYNQDSPETADLKEIIVRMEQKTSCRSSSLPALFKDENDYRQWKKNGKIKSLNRVGLKQGETINCFLGIDSGSTTTKIVIIDTKGDIRYSFYDSNRGKPLKKVVEGLGKFFDEARSKDVKTNFLASTVTGYGEDLVKSALNLDYGVVETMAHLSGAQFVDPEVSFASTMNMSLGEFSKAACMAEFPSDLGTRCTVFMNSKVKQSLRENVSMGDIAAGLAYLVVKNCHRLSSSNLNCFLIKLVVNCKVTTK
;
A
#
# COMPACT_ATOMS: atom_id res chain seq x y z
N MET A 1 -22.64 1.41 -10.02
CA MET A 1 -21.44 0.76 -10.62
C MET A 1 -21.43 -0.69 -10.15
N SER A 2 -21.45 -1.68 -11.06
CA SER A 2 -21.42 -3.09 -10.65
C SER A 2 -20.03 -3.47 -10.12
N ILE A 3 -19.95 -4.51 -9.27
CA ILE A 3 -18.67 -5.03 -8.75
C ILE A 3 -17.76 -5.44 -9.92
N LEU A 4 -18.32 -6.06 -10.96
CA LEU A 4 -17.58 -6.48 -12.16
C LEU A 4 -16.99 -5.30 -12.92
N ARG A 5 -17.76 -4.21 -13.10
CA ARG A 5 -17.25 -2.99 -13.73
C ARG A 5 -16.15 -2.34 -12.90
N GLY A 6 -16.26 -2.38 -11.57
CA GLY A 6 -15.19 -1.94 -10.66
C GLY A 6 -13.91 -2.76 -10.81
N VAL A 7 -14.02 -4.09 -10.87
CA VAL A 7 -12.89 -5.00 -11.09
C VAL A 7 -12.24 -4.76 -12.46
N ALA A 8 -13.02 -4.64 -13.52
CA ALA A 8 -12.52 -4.39 -14.87
C ALA A 8 -11.81 -3.02 -14.95
N LEU A 9 -12.43 -1.96 -14.42
CA LEU A 9 -11.83 -0.61 -14.40
C LEU A 9 -10.52 -0.59 -13.61
N GLN A 10 -10.49 -1.23 -12.44
CA GLN A 10 -9.27 -1.32 -11.63
C GLN A 10 -8.17 -2.10 -12.36
N SER A 11 -8.54 -3.19 -13.05
CA SER A 11 -7.60 -4.01 -13.83
C SER A 11 -7.01 -3.22 -15.00
N ILE A 12 -7.84 -2.57 -15.81
CA ILE A 12 -7.40 -1.73 -16.94
C ILE A 12 -6.49 -0.61 -16.45
N THR A 13 -6.93 0.15 -15.44
CA THR A 13 -6.16 1.30 -14.94
C THR A 13 -4.83 0.92 -14.30
N THR A 14 -4.76 -0.28 -13.71
CA THR A 14 -3.53 -0.80 -13.08
C THR A 14 -2.57 -1.41 -14.09
N LEU A 15 -3.08 -2.19 -15.05
CA LEU A 15 -2.27 -2.94 -16.01
C LEU A 15 -1.84 -2.09 -17.20
N ALA A 16 -2.73 -1.25 -17.74
CA ALA A 16 -2.43 -0.44 -18.92
C ALA A 16 -1.42 0.67 -18.63
N ARG A 17 -1.30 1.11 -17.36
CA ARG A 17 -0.40 2.17 -16.89
C ARG A 17 -0.47 3.46 -17.73
N GLY A 18 -1.62 3.75 -18.33
CA GLY A 18 -1.83 4.93 -19.19
C GLY A 18 -1.57 4.69 -20.69
N LYS A 19 -1.14 3.50 -21.08
CA LYS A 19 -1.11 3.09 -22.49
C LYS A 19 -2.52 2.75 -22.97
N LYS A 20 -2.82 3.10 -24.22
CA LYS A 20 -4.07 2.67 -24.88
C LYS A 20 -3.95 1.18 -25.19
N ILE A 21 -4.95 0.39 -24.79
CA ILE A 21 -5.08 -1.01 -25.21
C ILE A 21 -5.79 -0.99 -26.56
N SER A 22 -5.18 -1.60 -27.58
CA SER A 22 -5.73 -1.72 -28.92
C SER A 22 -6.23 -3.16 -29.16
N PRO A 23 -7.33 -3.35 -29.90
CA PRO A 23 -7.77 -4.68 -30.32
C PRO A 23 -6.78 -5.32 -31.30
N GLU A 24 -6.75 -6.65 -31.41
CA GLU A 24 -7.52 -7.63 -30.62
C GLU A 24 -6.94 -7.82 -29.20
N VAL A 25 -7.82 -8.07 -28.23
CA VAL A 25 -7.45 -8.26 -26.81
C VAL A 25 -7.68 -9.70 -26.41
N LEU A 26 -6.59 -10.38 -26.03
CA LEU A 26 -6.63 -11.76 -25.55
C LEU A 26 -7.13 -11.83 -24.11
N CYS A 27 -8.20 -12.57 -23.87
CA CYS A 27 -8.74 -12.86 -22.56
C CYS A 27 -8.20 -14.21 -22.05
N ILE A 28 -7.42 -14.17 -20.96
CA ILE A 28 -6.82 -15.38 -20.37
C ILE A 28 -7.09 -15.46 -18.86
N GLY A 29 -7.07 -16.67 -18.32
CA GLY A 29 -7.28 -16.96 -16.91
C GLY A 29 -8.75 -17.19 -16.54
N GLY A 30 -8.95 -17.87 -15.40
CA GLY A 30 -10.27 -18.35 -14.96
C GLY A 30 -11.37 -17.28 -14.93
N PRO A 31 -11.18 -16.09 -14.34
CA PRO A 31 -12.24 -15.09 -14.25
C PRO A 31 -12.79 -14.62 -15.60
N LEU A 32 -11.94 -14.39 -16.59
CA LEU A 32 -12.37 -13.97 -17.94
C LEU A 32 -12.97 -15.12 -18.75
N ASN A 33 -12.58 -16.36 -18.44
CA ASN A 33 -13.15 -17.57 -19.04
C ASN A 33 -14.55 -17.87 -18.51
N PHE A 34 -14.73 -17.87 -17.19
CA PHE A 34 -15.95 -18.37 -16.54
C PHE A 34 -17.00 -17.29 -16.25
N ILE A 35 -16.67 -15.99 -16.38
CA ILE A 35 -17.57 -14.88 -16.06
C ILE A 35 -17.79 -14.00 -17.31
N PRO A 36 -18.76 -14.34 -18.18
CA PRO A 36 -19.02 -13.59 -19.41
C PRO A 36 -19.32 -12.10 -19.17
N SER A 37 -20.08 -11.76 -18.12
CA SER A 37 -20.39 -10.36 -17.79
C SER A 37 -19.17 -9.55 -17.36
N LEU A 38 -18.11 -10.19 -16.87
CA LEU A 38 -16.84 -9.50 -16.60
C LEU A 38 -16.16 -9.13 -17.91
N LYS A 39 -16.17 -10.05 -18.89
CA LYS A 39 -15.65 -9.82 -20.25
C LYS A 39 -16.37 -8.66 -20.94
N GLU A 40 -17.70 -8.63 -20.87
CA GLU A 40 -18.51 -7.51 -21.38
C GLU A 40 -18.12 -6.18 -20.72
N CYS A 41 -17.89 -6.17 -19.40
CA CYS A 41 -17.41 -4.96 -18.71
C CYS A 41 -16.03 -4.51 -19.24
N PHE A 42 -15.15 -5.43 -19.66
CA PHE A 42 -13.88 -5.06 -20.30
C PHE A 42 -14.10 -4.49 -21.70
N ALA A 43 -14.98 -5.09 -22.52
CA ALA A 43 -15.32 -4.57 -23.85
C ALA A 43 -15.84 -3.12 -23.76
N ASP A 44 -16.82 -2.90 -22.89
CA ASP A 44 -17.42 -1.58 -22.62
C ASP A 44 -16.39 -0.53 -22.20
N LEU A 45 -15.46 -0.90 -21.31
CA LEU A 45 -14.48 0.03 -20.74
C LEU A 45 -13.31 0.32 -21.69
N LEU A 46 -13.02 -0.62 -22.59
CA LEU A 46 -12.00 -0.47 -23.62
C LEU A 46 -12.54 0.17 -24.90
N ASP A 47 -13.85 0.36 -25.00
CA ASP A 47 -14.54 0.86 -26.20
C ASP A 47 -14.24 -0.01 -27.43
N ILE A 48 -14.37 -1.33 -27.26
CA ILE A 48 -14.15 -2.35 -28.30
C ILE A 48 -15.34 -3.29 -28.38
N ASP A 49 -15.52 -3.91 -29.54
CA ASP A 49 -16.56 -4.91 -29.75
C ASP A 49 -16.21 -6.23 -29.04
N ASN A 50 -17.22 -6.96 -28.58
CA ASN A 50 -17.01 -8.27 -27.94
C ASN A 50 -16.35 -9.30 -28.86
N SER A 51 -16.49 -9.17 -30.19
CA SER A 51 -15.77 -10.00 -31.17
C SER A 51 -14.26 -9.78 -31.17
N GLN A 52 -13.82 -8.60 -30.73
CA GLN A 52 -12.40 -8.25 -30.61
C GLN A 52 -11.77 -8.75 -29.29
N LEU A 53 -12.60 -9.32 -28.40
CA LEU A 53 -12.15 -10.04 -27.22
C LEU A 53 -11.97 -11.53 -27.55
N VAL A 54 -10.72 -11.91 -27.78
CA VAL A 54 -10.38 -13.28 -28.15
C VAL A 54 -10.30 -14.14 -26.89
N LEU A 55 -11.18 -15.13 -26.79
CA LEU A 55 -11.16 -16.15 -25.75
C LEU A 55 -10.66 -17.47 -26.37
N PRO A 56 -9.36 -17.80 -26.25
CA PRO A 56 -8.83 -19.03 -26.81
C PRO A 56 -9.39 -20.25 -26.07
N PRO A 57 -9.46 -21.43 -26.72
CA PRO A 57 -9.74 -22.68 -26.01
C PRO A 57 -8.79 -22.85 -24.82
N ASN A 58 -9.28 -23.38 -23.70
CA ASN A 58 -8.46 -23.66 -22.52
C ASN A 58 -7.78 -22.40 -21.92
N SER A 59 -8.40 -21.22 -22.10
CA SER A 59 -7.86 -19.93 -21.65
C SER A 59 -7.53 -19.86 -20.15
N GLU A 60 -8.21 -20.67 -19.33
CA GLU A 60 -7.98 -20.81 -17.89
C GLU A 60 -6.60 -21.41 -17.55
N TYR A 61 -6.00 -22.17 -18.46
CA TYR A 61 -4.71 -22.85 -18.24
C TYR A 61 -3.49 -22.07 -18.74
N PHE A 62 -3.69 -20.94 -19.44
CA PHE A 62 -2.61 -20.13 -19.99
C PHE A 62 -1.51 -19.75 -18.97
N PRO A 63 -1.83 -19.34 -17.73
CA PRO A 63 -0.80 -19.08 -16.72
C PRO A 63 0.07 -20.30 -16.41
N VAL A 64 -0.51 -21.50 -16.38
CA VAL A 64 0.20 -22.75 -16.10
C VAL A 64 1.05 -23.16 -17.29
N TRP A 65 0.54 -23.02 -18.51
CA TRP A 65 1.32 -23.26 -19.72
C TRP A 65 2.52 -22.31 -19.82
N GLY A 66 2.33 -21.03 -19.52
CA GLY A 66 3.43 -20.06 -19.45
C GLY A 66 4.49 -20.47 -18.42
N ALA A 67 4.07 -20.91 -17.24
CA ALA A 67 4.99 -21.40 -16.20
C ALA A 67 5.75 -22.67 -16.65
N ALA A 68 5.07 -23.61 -17.32
CA ALA A 68 5.69 -24.83 -17.84
C ALA A 68 6.70 -24.51 -18.96
N LEU A 69 6.35 -23.62 -19.89
CA LEU A 69 7.22 -23.20 -20.99
C LEU A 69 8.43 -22.38 -20.52
N TYR A 70 8.35 -21.72 -19.36
CA TYR A 70 9.47 -20.96 -18.81
C TYR A 70 10.62 -21.85 -18.32
N ASN A 71 10.36 -23.11 -17.95
CA ASN A 71 11.36 -24.09 -17.48
C ASN A 71 11.66 -25.17 -18.53
N GLN A 72 11.93 -24.77 -19.78
CA GLN A 72 12.19 -25.71 -20.88
C GLN A 72 13.53 -26.45 -20.79
N ASP A 73 14.52 -25.91 -20.05
CA ASP A 73 15.87 -26.47 -20.03
C ASP A 73 16.01 -27.72 -19.14
N SER A 74 14.99 -28.07 -18.36
CA SER A 74 14.94 -29.30 -17.54
C SER A 74 13.50 -29.71 -17.25
N PRO A 75 12.78 -30.29 -18.22
CA PRO A 75 11.41 -30.76 -18.00
C PRO A 75 11.43 -31.96 -17.03
N GLU A 76 11.20 -31.70 -15.74
CA GLU A 76 10.93 -32.74 -14.76
C GLU A 76 9.46 -33.17 -14.85
N THR A 77 9.22 -34.43 -15.16
CA THR A 77 7.91 -35.06 -15.01
C THR A 77 7.83 -35.71 -13.64
N ALA A 78 6.77 -35.43 -12.89
CA ALA A 78 6.52 -36.07 -11.59
C ALA A 78 5.08 -36.58 -11.54
N ASP A 79 4.86 -37.68 -10.81
CA ASP A 79 3.51 -38.20 -10.56
C ASP A 79 2.72 -37.22 -9.68
N LEU A 80 1.42 -37.05 -9.93
CA LEU A 80 0.58 -36.13 -9.14
C LEU A 80 0.63 -36.49 -7.64
N LYS A 81 0.65 -37.78 -7.29
CA LYS A 81 0.76 -38.24 -5.90
C LYS A 81 2.11 -37.83 -5.31
N GLU A 82 3.17 -37.90 -6.10
CA GLU A 82 4.50 -37.47 -5.68
C GLU A 82 4.53 -35.96 -5.42
N ILE A 83 3.89 -35.14 -6.28
CA ILE A 83 3.76 -33.69 -6.07
C ILE A 83 2.96 -33.39 -4.80
N ILE A 84 1.84 -34.09 -4.57
CA ILE A 84 1.01 -33.93 -3.36
C ILE A 84 1.86 -34.21 -2.11
N VAL A 85 2.59 -35.33 -2.09
CA VAL A 85 3.48 -35.69 -0.98
C VAL A 85 4.59 -34.63 -0.80
N ARG A 86 5.20 -34.14 -1.89
CA ARG A 86 6.21 -33.06 -1.86
C ARG A 86 5.64 -31.75 -1.33
N MET A 87 4.36 -31.43 -1.60
CA MET A 87 3.68 -30.22 -1.10
C MET A 87 3.27 -30.33 0.37
N GLU A 88 2.97 -31.54 0.85
CA GLU A 88 2.70 -31.81 2.27
C GLU A 88 3.95 -31.72 3.13
N GLN A 89 5.11 -32.07 2.55
CA GLN A 89 6.40 -31.82 3.17
C GLN A 89 6.68 -30.31 3.17
N LYS A 90 6.77 -29.69 4.36
CA LYS A 90 7.18 -28.29 4.55
C LYS A 90 8.64 -28.08 4.14
N THR A 91 8.95 -28.18 2.87
CA THR A 91 10.28 -27.91 2.34
C THR A 91 10.28 -26.50 1.79
N SER A 92 10.41 -25.51 2.67
CA SER A 92 10.63 -24.13 2.26
C SER A 92 12.07 -23.95 1.76
N CYS A 93 12.44 -24.59 0.65
CA CYS A 93 13.65 -24.26 -0.08
C CYS A 93 13.35 -23.06 -0.99
N ARG A 94 13.46 -21.86 -0.44
CA ARG A 94 13.51 -20.63 -1.23
C ARG A 94 14.92 -20.50 -1.81
N SER A 95 15.09 -20.79 -3.10
CA SER A 95 16.29 -20.38 -3.83
C SER A 95 16.33 -18.85 -3.83
N SER A 96 17.33 -18.27 -3.16
CA SER A 96 17.53 -16.83 -2.93
C SER A 96 16.57 -16.14 -1.93
N SER A 97 16.41 -16.69 -0.71
CA SER A 97 15.95 -15.81 0.37
C SER A 97 17.03 -14.78 0.68
N LEU A 98 16.63 -13.51 0.86
CA LEU A 98 17.49 -12.53 1.50
C LEU A 98 18.10 -13.13 2.78
N PRO A 99 19.36 -12.82 3.12
CA PRO A 99 19.93 -13.24 4.39
C PRO A 99 19.00 -12.80 5.53
N ALA A 100 18.91 -13.64 6.56
CA ALA A 100 18.15 -13.30 7.76
C ALA A 100 18.60 -11.93 8.27
N LEU A 101 17.64 -11.08 8.64
CA LEU A 101 17.93 -9.72 9.10
C LEU A 101 18.89 -9.72 10.31
N PHE A 102 18.83 -10.78 11.11
CA PHE A 102 19.74 -11.08 12.20
C PHE A 102 20.25 -12.50 12.05
N LYS A 103 21.54 -12.71 12.34
CA LYS A 103 22.17 -14.05 12.25
C LYS A 103 21.62 -14.99 13.31
N ASP A 104 21.35 -14.45 14.50
CA ASP A 104 20.81 -15.18 15.63
C ASP A 104 20.06 -14.21 16.57
N GLU A 105 19.47 -14.78 17.63
CA GLU A 105 18.74 -14.03 18.66
C GLU A 105 19.65 -13.05 19.43
N ASN A 106 20.95 -13.32 19.52
CA ASN A 106 21.90 -12.44 20.21
C ASN A 106 22.20 -11.19 19.37
N ASP A 107 22.37 -11.34 18.06
CA ASP A 107 22.50 -10.25 17.09
C ASP A 107 21.25 -9.34 17.12
N TYR A 108 20.05 -9.92 17.15
CA TYR A 108 18.81 -9.16 17.35
C TYR A 108 18.79 -8.38 18.68
N ARG A 109 19.20 -9.01 19.79
CA ARG A 109 19.25 -8.35 21.11
C ARG A 109 20.27 -7.21 21.14
N GLN A 110 21.43 -7.38 20.52
CA GLN A 110 22.45 -6.33 20.40
C GLN A 110 21.94 -5.18 19.55
N TRP A 111 21.38 -5.46 18.38
CA TRP A 111 20.75 -4.44 17.54
C TRP A 111 19.64 -3.70 18.28
N LYS A 112 18.78 -4.40 19.03
CA LYS A 112 17.69 -3.79 19.80
C LYS A 112 18.21 -2.89 20.93
N LYS A 113 19.34 -3.24 21.55
CA LYS A 113 19.99 -2.43 22.60
C LYS A 113 20.67 -1.19 22.02
N ASN A 114 21.21 -1.29 20.81
CA ASN A 114 21.90 -0.20 20.10
C ASN A 114 20.96 0.68 19.27
N GLY A 115 19.75 0.18 18.98
CA GLY A 115 18.76 0.85 18.16
C GLY A 115 18.22 2.08 18.87
N LYS A 116 18.35 3.24 18.23
CA LYS A 116 17.64 4.48 18.60
C LYS A 116 16.15 4.37 18.23
N ILE A 117 15.47 3.34 18.72
CA ILE A 117 14.02 3.25 18.56
C ILE A 117 13.43 4.32 19.47
N LYS A 118 13.04 5.45 18.88
CA LYS A 118 12.31 6.50 19.59
C LYS A 118 10.99 5.90 20.08
N SER A 119 10.86 5.73 21.39
CA SER A 119 9.66 5.19 21.99
C SER A 119 8.57 6.26 22.03
N LEU A 120 7.35 5.86 21.67
CA LEU A 120 6.16 6.68 21.91
C LEU A 120 5.66 6.41 23.32
N ASN A 121 5.32 7.48 24.03
CA ASN A 121 4.79 7.38 25.37
C ASN A 121 3.39 6.76 25.34
N ARG A 122 3.16 5.75 26.18
CA ARG A 122 1.92 4.99 26.27
C ARG A 122 1.44 5.06 27.71
N VAL A 123 0.38 5.83 27.93
CA VAL A 123 -0.15 6.13 29.26
C VAL A 123 -1.39 5.30 29.58
N GLY A 124 -2.10 4.83 28.55
CA GLY A 124 -3.35 4.09 28.72
C GLY A 124 -4.48 4.98 29.24
N LEU A 125 -5.57 4.36 29.69
CA LEU A 125 -6.68 5.03 30.38
C LEU A 125 -6.55 4.89 31.91
N LYS A 126 -6.77 5.98 32.64
CA LYS A 126 -6.72 6.08 34.12
C LYS A 126 -8.13 6.22 34.70
N GLN A 127 -8.33 5.74 35.92
CA GLN A 127 -9.64 5.81 36.59
C GLN A 127 -10.11 7.26 36.77
N GLY A 128 -11.36 7.55 36.39
CA GLY A 128 -12.05 8.81 36.67
C GLY A 128 -11.52 10.03 35.90
N GLU A 129 -10.62 9.85 34.93
CA GLU A 129 -10.05 10.98 34.20
C GLU A 129 -11.00 11.51 33.11
N THR A 130 -10.81 12.77 32.73
CA THR A 130 -11.40 13.34 31.51
C THR A 130 -10.28 13.62 30.52
N ILE A 131 -10.40 13.10 29.30
CA ILE A 131 -9.38 13.29 28.26
C ILE A 131 -9.94 14.04 27.06
N ASN A 132 -9.17 15.03 26.60
CA ASN A 132 -9.29 15.57 25.26
C ASN A 132 -8.37 14.76 24.34
N CYS A 133 -8.92 14.17 23.29
CA CYS A 133 -8.18 13.22 22.48
C CYS A 133 -8.48 13.32 20.97
N PHE A 134 -7.64 12.67 20.18
CA PHE A 134 -7.76 12.55 18.74
C PHE A 134 -7.86 11.07 18.36
N LEU A 135 -8.66 10.76 17.34
CA LEU A 135 -8.84 9.40 16.80
C LEU A 135 -8.14 9.26 15.44
N GLY A 136 -7.25 8.28 15.31
CA GLY A 136 -6.67 7.85 14.04
C GLY A 136 -7.02 6.40 13.70
N ILE A 137 -7.51 6.16 12.48
CA ILE A 137 -7.84 4.83 11.96
C ILE A 137 -7.06 4.57 10.67
N ASP A 138 -6.30 3.47 10.61
CA ASP A 138 -5.73 2.93 9.38
C ASP A 138 -6.50 1.66 8.99
N SER A 139 -7.37 1.81 8.00
CA SER A 139 -8.21 0.75 7.46
C SER A 139 -7.56 0.14 6.21
N GLY A 140 -6.51 -0.64 6.42
CA GLY A 140 -5.79 -1.31 5.34
C GLY A 140 -6.57 -2.47 4.71
N SER A 141 -6.06 -3.02 3.60
CA SER A 141 -6.67 -4.16 2.91
C SER A 141 -6.70 -5.44 3.73
N THR A 142 -5.71 -5.63 4.62
CA THR A 142 -5.52 -6.86 5.42
C THR A 142 -5.73 -6.64 6.92
N THR A 143 -5.44 -5.43 7.40
CA THR A 143 -5.39 -5.11 8.83
C THR A 143 -6.10 -3.81 9.11
N THR A 144 -6.60 -3.68 10.34
CA THR A 144 -7.16 -2.46 10.88
C THR A 144 -6.31 -2.02 12.05
N LYS A 145 -5.94 -0.74 12.09
CA LYS A 145 -5.25 -0.13 13.20
C LYS A 145 -6.05 1.05 13.71
N ILE A 146 -6.11 1.22 15.02
CA ILE A 146 -6.72 2.37 15.67
C ILE A 146 -5.73 2.89 16.69
N VAL A 147 -5.55 4.20 16.74
CA VAL A 147 -4.77 4.88 17.77
C VAL A 147 -5.59 6.05 18.30
N ILE A 148 -5.63 6.19 19.61
CA ILE A 148 -6.18 7.37 20.28
C ILE A 148 -5.05 8.02 21.06
N ILE A 149 -4.80 9.30 20.78
CA ILE A 149 -3.77 10.10 21.44
C ILE A 149 -4.41 11.26 22.19
N ASP A 150 -3.79 11.72 23.28
CA ASP A 150 -4.19 12.96 23.94
C ASP A 150 -3.52 14.19 23.31
N THR A 151 -3.82 15.38 23.83
CA THR A 151 -3.26 16.65 23.35
C THR A 151 -1.76 16.81 23.57
N LYS A 152 -1.12 15.93 24.36
CA LYS A 152 0.34 15.90 24.53
C LYS A 152 1.01 14.95 23.52
N GLY A 153 0.22 14.21 22.75
CA GLY A 153 0.70 13.18 21.83
C GLY A 153 0.93 11.83 22.51
N ASP A 154 0.50 11.64 23.76
CA ASP A 154 0.62 10.37 24.45
C ASP A 154 -0.45 9.40 23.95
N ILE A 155 -0.05 8.15 23.68
CA ILE A 155 -0.97 7.11 23.25
C ILE A 155 -1.82 6.66 24.45
N ARG A 156 -3.13 6.85 24.33
CA ARG A 156 -4.14 6.46 25.33
C ARG A 156 -4.74 5.10 25.03
N TYR A 157 -4.86 4.76 23.76
CA TYR A 157 -5.36 3.46 23.31
C TYR A 157 -4.76 3.09 21.96
N SER A 158 -4.53 1.80 21.73
CA SER A 158 -4.15 1.28 20.42
C SER A 158 -4.77 -0.09 20.16
N PHE A 159 -5.21 -0.31 18.92
CA PHE A 159 -5.77 -1.56 18.43
C PHE A 159 -5.08 -1.95 17.12
N TYR A 160 -4.76 -3.23 16.95
CA TYR A 160 -4.23 -3.80 15.72
C TYR A 160 -4.78 -5.22 15.56
N ASP A 161 -5.47 -5.48 14.45
CA ASP A 161 -5.98 -6.83 14.15
C ASP A 161 -6.18 -7.01 12.63
N SER A 162 -6.25 -8.27 12.19
CA SER A 162 -6.64 -8.59 10.83
C SER A 162 -8.12 -8.26 10.60
N ASN A 163 -8.40 -7.59 9.48
CA ASN A 163 -9.77 -7.24 9.14
C ASN A 163 -10.57 -8.44 8.57
N ARG A 164 -9.88 -9.51 8.13
CA ARG A 164 -10.46 -10.71 7.50
C ARG A 164 -11.48 -10.37 6.40
N GLY A 165 -11.19 -9.35 5.58
CA GLY A 165 -12.05 -8.86 4.51
C GLY A 165 -13.25 -8.02 4.96
N LYS A 166 -13.37 -7.69 6.26
CA LYS A 166 -14.48 -6.92 6.83
C LYS A 166 -13.96 -5.67 7.58
N PRO A 167 -13.40 -4.67 6.87
CA PRO A 167 -12.72 -3.52 7.47
C PRO A 167 -13.61 -2.72 8.42
N LEU A 168 -14.81 -2.32 7.99
CA LEU A 168 -15.73 -1.53 8.82
C LEU A 168 -16.11 -2.27 10.12
N LYS A 169 -16.45 -3.56 10.02
CA LYS A 169 -16.78 -4.38 11.20
C LYS A 169 -15.63 -4.40 12.20
N LYS A 170 -14.40 -4.51 11.71
CA LYS A 170 -13.21 -4.58 12.57
C LYS A 170 -12.91 -3.23 13.24
N VAL A 171 -13.15 -2.11 12.55
CA VAL A 171 -13.07 -0.77 13.15
C VAL A 171 -14.08 -0.62 14.27
N VAL A 172 -15.35 -0.98 14.04
CA VAL A 172 -16.41 -0.92 15.05
C VAL A 172 -16.07 -1.78 16.28
N GLU A 173 -15.53 -2.98 16.06
CA GLU A 173 -15.07 -3.86 17.15
C GLU A 173 -13.93 -3.20 17.96
N GLY A 174 -12.94 -2.61 17.31
CA GLY A 174 -11.83 -1.93 17.98
C GLY A 174 -12.27 -0.71 18.78
N LEU A 175 -13.17 0.11 18.23
CA LEU A 175 -13.76 1.24 18.96
C LEU A 175 -14.66 0.78 20.12
N GLY A 176 -15.41 -0.31 19.93
CA GLY A 176 -16.22 -0.92 20.99
C GLY A 176 -15.36 -1.28 22.21
N LYS A 177 -14.22 -1.95 21.98
CA LYS A 177 -13.26 -2.29 23.05
C LYS A 177 -12.73 -1.05 23.78
N PHE A 178 -12.43 0.03 23.05
CA PHE A 178 -12.03 1.30 23.66
C PHE A 178 -13.12 1.86 24.58
N PHE A 179 -14.37 1.94 24.09
CA PHE A 179 -15.48 2.49 24.88
C PHE A 179 -15.85 1.59 26.07
N ASP A 180 -15.71 0.26 25.94
CA ASP A 180 -15.86 -0.66 27.07
C ASP A 180 -14.80 -0.39 28.15
N GLU A 181 -13.53 -0.24 27.76
CA GLU A 181 -12.46 0.09 28.69
C GLU A 181 -12.68 1.45 29.36
N ALA A 182 -13.04 2.47 28.58
CA ALA A 182 -13.32 3.81 29.09
C ALA A 182 -14.47 3.81 30.11
N ARG A 183 -15.57 3.09 29.82
CA ARG A 183 -16.69 2.93 30.77
C ARG A 183 -16.27 2.21 32.05
N SER A 184 -15.49 1.14 31.93
CA SER A 184 -15.04 0.36 33.10
C SER A 184 -14.18 1.19 34.05
N LYS A 185 -13.50 2.22 33.53
CA LYS A 185 -12.63 3.12 34.27
C LYS A 185 -13.25 4.48 34.59
N ASP A 186 -14.54 4.67 34.32
CA ASP A 186 -15.22 5.98 34.49
C ASP A 186 -14.49 7.14 33.78
N VAL A 187 -14.00 6.88 32.56
CA VAL A 187 -13.27 7.86 31.75
C VAL A 187 -14.24 8.64 30.88
N LYS A 188 -14.18 9.96 30.96
CA LYS A 188 -14.89 10.85 30.04
C LYS A 188 -13.97 11.20 28.88
N THR A 189 -14.46 11.05 27.65
CA THR A 189 -13.67 11.30 26.44
C THR A 189 -14.29 12.42 25.64
N ASN A 190 -13.46 13.35 25.19
CA ASN A 190 -13.84 14.42 24.29
C ASN A 190 -12.94 14.35 23.05
N PHE A 191 -13.50 13.86 21.94
CA PHE A 191 -12.78 13.76 20.68
C PHE A 191 -12.75 15.12 19.98
N LEU A 192 -11.56 15.70 19.87
CA LEU A 192 -11.34 16.99 19.22
C LEU A 192 -11.31 16.88 17.69
N ALA A 193 -10.84 15.74 17.18
CA ALA A 193 -10.92 15.39 15.76
C ALA A 193 -10.74 13.88 15.56
N SER A 194 -11.18 13.42 14.40
CA SER A 194 -11.08 12.05 13.94
C SER A 194 -10.58 11.99 12.50
N THR A 195 -9.73 11.01 12.21
CA THR A 195 -9.13 10.85 10.88
C THR A 195 -9.05 9.37 10.51
N VAL A 196 -9.34 9.08 9.25
CA VAL A 196 -9.13 7.75 8.67
C VAL A 196 -8.25 7.80 7.43
N THR A 197 -7.51 6.71 7.23
CA THR A 197 -6.67 6.46 6.07
C THR A 197 -6.79 4.99 5.64
N GLY A 198 -6.19 4.66 4.49
CA GLY A 198 -6.03 3.30 4.00
C GLY A 198 -7.09 2.90 2.98
N TYR A 199 -7.06 1.65 2.53
CA TYR A 199 -7.97 1.14 1.50
C TYR A 199 -9.47 1.34 1.83
N GLY A 200 -9.83 1.26 3.12
CA GLY A 200 -11.20 1.44 3.60
C GLY A 200 -11.56 2.87 4.01
N GLU A 201 -10.78 3.89 3.61
CA GLU A 201 -10.95 5.29 4.02
C GLU A 201 -12.37 5.81 3.79
N ASP A 202 -12.83 5.87 2.54
CA ASP A 202 -14.14 6.44 2.17
C ASP A 202 -15.31 5.75 2.88
N LEU A 203 -15.25 4.42 2.97
CA LEU A 203 -16.26 3.60 3.62
C LEU A 203 -16.33 3.91 5.11
N VAL A 204 -15.20 3.89 5.81
CA VAL A 204 -15.14 4.08 7.25
C VAL A 204 -15.45 5.52 7.63
N LYS A 205 -14.95 6.50 6.85
CA LYS A 205 -15.25 7.92 7.05
C LYS A 205 -16.75 8.17 7.01
N SER A 206 -17.40 7.68 5.95
CA SER A 206 -18.84 7.88 5.74
C SER A 206 -19.68 7.14 6.78
N ALA A 207 -19.30 5.90 7.12
CA ALA A 207 -20.06 5.08 8.06
C ALA A 207 -20.01 5.58 9.51
N LEU A 208 -18.90 6.21 9.92
CA LEU A 208 -18.70 6.70 11.28
C LEU A 208 -18.76 8.23 11.40
N ASN A 209 -19.06 8.92 10.30
CA ASN A 209 -19.09 10.39 10.21
C ASN A 209 -17.81 11.04 10.74
N LEU A 210 -16.65 10.55 10.30
CA LEU A 210 -15.34 11.07 10.73
C LEU A 210 -15.02 12.40 10.04
N ASP A 211 -14.30 13.27 10.74
CA ASP A 211 -14.01 14.64 10.30
C ASP A 211 -13.16 14.64 9.02
N TYR A 212 -12.09 13.83 9.00
CA TYR A 212 -11.09 13.85 7.95
C TYR A 212 -10.81 12.48 7.33
N GLY A 213 -10.57 12.50 6.02
CA GLY A 213 -9.97 11.39 5.27
C GLY A 213 -8.62 11.87 4.75
N VAL A 214 -7.58 11.06 4.91
CA VAL A 214 -6.21 11.41 4.52
C VAL A 214 -5.58 10.25 3.77
N VAL A 215 -4.87 10.56 2.70
CA VAL A 215 -4.11 9.57 1.91
C VAL A 215 -3.07 8.85 2.77
N GLU A 216 -3.02 7.53 2.65
CA GLU A 216 -2.14 6.64 3.42
C GLU A 216 -0.67 7.06 3.44
N THR A 217 -0.13 7.44 2.29
CA THR A 217 1.25 7.91 2.20
C THR A 217 1.51 9.15 3.05
N MET A 218 0.55 10.09 3.10
CA MET A 218 0.66 11.29 3.92
C MET A 218 0.50 10.96 5.40
N ALA A 219 -0.45 10.09 5.76
CA ALA A 219 -0.62 9.65 7.14
C ALA A 219 0.63 8.94 7.69
N HIS A 220 1.25 8.05 6.91
CA HIS A 220 2.52 7.39 7.28
C HIS A 220 3.65 8.40 7.42
N LEU A 221 3.79 9.34 6.49
CA LEU A 221 4.84 10.37 6.55
C LEU A 221 4.66 11.26 7.78
N SER A 222 3.46 11.79 8.01
CA SER A 222 3.17 12.64 9.17
C SER A 222 3.37 11.88 10.49
N GLY A 223 2.96 10.62 10.56
CA GLY A 223 3.20 9.77 11.73
C GLY A 223 4.69 9.51 11.96
N ALA A 224 5.46 9.28 10.89
CA ALA A 224 6.90 9.12 10.99
C ALA A 224 7.58 10.42 11.45
N GLN A 225 7.21 11.56 10.87
CA GLN A 225 7.76 12.89 11.22
C GLN A 225 7.41 13.31 12.65
N PHE A 226 6.25 12.90 13.15
CA PHE A 226 5.88 13.09 14.55
C PHE A 226 6.86 12.37 15.49
N VAL A 227 7.33 11.17 15.13
CA VAL A 227 8.33 10.42 15.91
C VAL A 227 9.74 10.99 15.67
N ASP A 228 10.07 11.29 14.42
CA ASP A 228 11.38 11.77 14.02
C ASP A 228 11.28 12.90 12.98
N PRO A 229 11.40 14.17 13.38
CA PRO A 229 11.23 15.31 12.48
C PRO A 229 12.15 15.31 11.25
N GLU A 230 13.32 14.67 11.36
CA GLU A 230 14.32 14.58 10.30
C GLU A 230 14.08 13.40 9.34
N VAL A 231 13.04 12.58 9.58
CA VAL A 231 12.77 11.42 8.74
C VAL A 231 12.37 11.86 7.35
N SER A 232 13.08 11.35 6.36
CA SER A 232 12.77 11.55 4.96
C SER A 232 13.21 10.33 4.16
N PHE A 233 12.63 10.15 2.99
CA PHE A 233 13.13 9.12 2.08
C PHE A 233 14.56 9.42 1.62
N ALA A 234 14.92 10.71 1.48
CA ALA A 234 16.27 11.15 1.17
C ALA A 234 17.30 10.67 2.21
N SER A 235 16.99 10.79 3.52
CA SER A 235 17.90 10.31 4.57
C SER A 235 18.04 8.79 4.58
N THR A 236 17.00 8.04 4.19
CA THR A 236 17.11 6.58 3.97
C THR A 236 18.08 6.22 2.85
N MET A 237 18.29 7.14 1.91
CA MET A 237 19.19 7.01 0.77
C MET A 237 20.57 7.64 1.02
N ASN A 238 20.89 8.05 2.26
CA ASN A 238 22.10 8.79 2.62
C ASN A 238 22.29 10.07 1.78
N MET A 239 21.19 10.76 1.47
CA MET A 239 21.18 12.03 0.75
C MET A 239 20.48 13.10 1.58
N SER A 240 20.92 14.35 1.46
CA SER A 240 20.11 15.49 1.88
C SER A 240 18.89 15.64 0.98
N LEU A 241 17.84 16.31 1.48
CA LEU A 241 16.65 16.61 0.66
C LEU A 241 17.00 17.43 -0.60
N GLY A 242 17.99 18.32 -0.51
CA GLY A 242 18.47 19.11 -1.64
C GLY A 242 19.17 18.25 -2.70
N GLU A 243 20.05 17.34 -2.28
CA GLU A 243 20.71 16.39 -3.19
C GLU A 243 19.70 15.43 -3.82
N PHE A 244 18.75 14.92 -3.04
CA PHE A 244 17.69 14.06 -3.53
C PHE A 244 16.85 14.76 -4.60
N SER A 245 16.45 16.00 -4.34
CA SER A 245 15.65 16.81 -5.28
C SER A 245 16.44 17.10 -6.55
N LYS A 246 17.71 17.47 -6.43
CA LYS A 246 18.59 17.72 -7.58
C LYS A 246 18.80 16.45 -8.40
N ALA A 247 19.07 15.32 -7.76
CA ALA A 247 19.24 14.03 -8.44
C ALA A 247 17.96 13.59 -9.17
N ALA A 248 16.78 13.79 -8.56
CA ALA A 248 15.50 13.54 -9.21
C ALA A 248 15.28 14.42 -10.45
N CYS A 249 15.67 15.69 -10.40
CA CYS A 249 15.52 16.62 -11.53
C CYS A 249 16.49 16.32 -12.68
N MET A 250 17.64 15.74 -12.38
CA MET A 250 18.68 15.40 -13.35
C MET A 250 18.57 13.95 -13.85
N ALA A 251 17.57 13.20 -13.41
CA ALA A 251 17.37 11.80 -13.78
C ALA A 251 16.97 11.67 -15.25
N GLU A 252 17.63 10.76 -15.97
CA GLU A 252 17.35 10.50 -17.39
C GLU A 252 16.28 9.43 -17.57
N PHE A 253 16.19 8.45 -16.67
CA PHE A 253 15.30 7.30 -16.78
C PHE A 253 14.53 7.05 -15.47
N PRO A 254 13.55 7.92 -15.12
CA PRO A 254 12.79 7.79 -13.88
C PRO A 254 12.21 6.38 -13.68
N SER A 255 12.46 5.80 -12.50
CA SER A 255 12.04 4.43 -12.17
C SER A 255 10.53 4.29 -12.11
N ASP A 256 9.98 3.26 -12.76
CA ASP A 256 8.57 2.89 -12.59
C ASP A 256 8.38 2.08 -11.30
N LEU A 257 8.04 2.79 -10.23
CA LEU A 257 7.88 2.22 -8.89
C LEU A 257 6.46 1.71 -8.60
N GLY A 258 5.60 1.58 -9.62
CA GLY A 258 4.30 0.91 -9.49
C GLY A 258 3.12 1.83 -9.09
N THR A 259 2.20 1.32 -8.26
CA THR A 259 0.92 1.98 -7.95
C THR A 259 0.83 2.46 -6.49
N ARG A 260 -0.34 3.00 -6.10
CA ARG A 260 -0.61 3.79 -4.88
C ARG A 260 -0.15 3.18 -3.55
N CYS A 261 0.06 1.86 -3.48
CA CYS A 261 0.37 1.18 -2.24
C CYS A 261 1.84 1.34 -1.86
N THR A 262 2.09 1.91 -0.68
CA THR A 262 3.43 2.10 -0.11
C THR A 262 4.21 0.78 0.06
N VAL A 263 3.52 -0.34 0.31
CA VAL A 263 4.16 -1.67 0.43
C VAL A 263 4.70 -2.17 -0.91
N PHE A 264 3.90 -2.06 -1.98
CA PHE A 264 4.36 -2.44 -3.32
C PHE A 264 5.43 -1.47 -3.84
N MET A 265 5.29 -0.18 -3.52
CA MET A 265 6.29 0.83 -3.85
C MET A 265 7.64 0.54 -3.19
N ASN A 266 7.65 0.26 -1.88
CA ASN A 266 8.87 -0.13 -1.17
C ASN A 266 9.50 -1.42 -1.74
N SER A 267 8.67 -2.37 -2.17
CA SER A 267 9.16 -3.58 -2.82
C SER A 267 9.84 -3.28 -4.16
N LYS A 268 9.26 -2.35 -4.94
CA LYS A 268 9.83 -1.89 -6.22
C LYS A 268 11.10 -1.07 -6.04
N VAL A 269 11.13 -0.15 -5.08
CA VAL A 269 12.36 0.58 -4.71
C VAL A 269 13.48 -0.41 -4.38
N LYS A 270 13.21 -1.41 -3.53
CA LYS A 270 14.19 -2.45 -3.20
C LYS A 270 14.62 -3.27 -4.41
N GLN A 271 13.72 -3.50 -5.36
CA GLN A 271 14.05 -4.17 -6.62
C GLN A 271 14.99 -3.30 -7.47
N SER A 272 14.65 -2.03 -7.69
CA SER A 272 15.49 -1.07 -8.44
C SER A 272 16.88 -0.91 -7.82
N LEU A 273 16.97 -0.90 -6.49
CA LEU A 273 18.26 -0.91 -5.79
C LEU A 273 19.08 -2.18 -6.08
N ARG A 274 18.45 -3.36 -6.14
CA ARG A 274 19.14 -4.62 -6.51
C ARG A 274 19.55 -4.67 -7.98
N GLU A 275 18.81 -3.98 -8.84
CA GLU A 275 19.10 -3.83 -10.27
C GLU A 275 20.14 -2.73 -10.54
N ASN A 276 20.74 -2.15 -9.49
CA ASN A 276 21.73 -1.06 -9.56
C ASN A 276 21.22 0.18 -10.31
N VAL A 277 19.92 0.44 -10.25
CA VAL A 277 19.32 1.66 -10.81
C VAL A 277 19.86 2.87 -10.04
N SER A 278 20.08 3.98 -10.76
CA SER A 278 20.64 5.18 -10.15
C SER A 278 19.70 5.75 -9.09
N MET A 279 20.29 6.34 -8.06
CA MET A 279 19.53 6.99 -6.97
C MET A 279 18.70 8.17 -7.49
N GLY A 280 19.17 8.85 -8.54
CA GLY A 280 18.43 9.91 -9.23
C GLY A 280 17.17 9.39 -9.91
N ASP A 281 17.26 8.27 -10.62
CA ASP A 281 16.12 7.64 -11.30
C ASP A 281 15.07 7.12 -10.32
N ILE A 282 15.50 6.54 -9.19
CA ILE A 282 14.60 6.13 -8.10
C ILE A 282 13.92 7.35 -7.47
N ALA A 283 14.69 8.42 -7.19
CA ALA A 283 14.18 9.66 -6.62
C ALA A 283 13.14 10.32 -7.54
N ALA A 284 13.41 10.38 -8.85
CA ALA A 284 12.49 10.87 -9.86
C ALA A 284 11.21 10.02 -9.92
N GLY A 285 11.33 8.69 -9.92
CA GLY A 285 10.19 7.76 -9.88
C GLY A 285 9.26 8.01 -8.69
N LEU A 286 9.82 8.26 -7.51
CA LEU A 286 9.04 8.61 -6.31
C LEU A 286 8.36 9.97 -6.44
N ALA A 287 9.06 10.99 -6.95
CA ALA A 287 8.49 12.31 -7.17
C ALA A 287 7.28 12.25 -8.13
N TYR A 288 7.42 11.52 -9.25
CA TYR A 288 6.32 11.30 -10.20
C TYR A 288 5.12 10.60 -9.54
N LEU A 289 5.36 9.60 -8.68
CA LEU A 289 4.28 8.91 -7.97
C LEU A 289 3.53 9.82 -7.01
N VAL A 290 4.23 10.63 -6.23
CA VAL A 290 3.61 11.60 -5.33
C VAL A 290 2.74 12.58 -6.13
N VAL A 291 3.28 13.15 -7.21
CA VAL A 291 2.52 14.05 -8.08
C VAL A 291 1.30 13.34 -8.68
N LYS A 292 1.44 12.12 -9.19
CA LYS A 292 0.32 11.35 -9.78
C LYS A 292 -0.77 11.00 -8.75
N ASN A 293 -0.39 10.74 -7.50
CA ASN A 293 -1.34 10.48 -6.42
C ASN A 293 -2.03 11.77 -5.95
N CYS A 294 -1.29 12.88 -5.85
CA CYS A 294 -1.85 14.18 -5.48
C CYS A 294 -2.73 14.78 -6.59
N HIS A 295 -2.36 14.65 -7.86
CA HIS A 295 -3.13 15.21 -8.97
C HIS A 295 -4.52 14.57 -9.11
N ARG A 296 -4.70 13.30 -8.72
CA ARG A 296 -6.04 12.70 -8.66
C ARG A 296 -6.93 13.24 -7.55
N LEU A 297 -6.37 13.91 -6.54
CA LEU A 297 -7.12 14.63 -5.51
C LEU A 297 -7.55 16.04 -5.98
N SER A 298 -7.03 16.52 -7.12
CA SER A 298 -7.23 17.90 -7.59
C SER A 298 -8.62 18.18 -8.17
N SER A 299 -9.58 17.26 -8.03
CA SER A 299 -10.99 17.51 -8.35
C SER A 299 -11.74 18.20 -7.20
N SER A 300 -11.15 18.35 -6.01
CA SER A 300 -11.88 18.85 -4.82
C SER A 300 -10.99 19.47 -3.74
N ASN A 301 -10.43 20.65 -4.01
CA ASN A 301 -9.78 21.59 -3.06
C ASN A 301 -8.24 21.63 -3.08
N LEU A 302 -7.71 22.48 -3.96
CA LEU A 302 -6.35 23.02 -3.85
C LEU A 302 -6.37 24.20 -2.89
N ASN A 303 -5.55 24.18 -1.84
CA ASN A 303 -4.97 25.42 -1.34
C ASN A 303 -3.68 25.34 -0.51
N CYS A 304 -3.00 24.18 -0.34
CA CYS A 304 -1.87 24.19 0.62
C CYS A 304 -0.55 23.46 0.30
N PHE A 305 -0.35 22.74 -0.81
CA PHE A 305 0.91 21.98 -0.95
C PHE A 305 1.65 22.03 -2.30
N LEU A 306 1.00 22.39 -3.41
CA LEU A 306 1.64 22.35 -4.73
C LEU A 306 2.65 23.48 -5.00
N ILE A 307 2.64 24.56 -4.22
CA ILE A 307 3.43 25.77 -4.52
C ILE A 307 4.89 25.70 -4.01
N LYS A 308 5.27 24.76 -3.13
CA LYS A 308 6.68 24.70 -2.65
C LYS A 308 7.58 23.70 -3.40
N LEU A 309 7.03 22.67 -4.05
CA LEU A 309 7.83 21.66 -4.76
C LEU A 309 8.07 22.02 -6.25
N VAL A 310 7.20 22.81 -6.87
CA VAL A 310 7.27 23.11 -8.31
C VAL A 310 8.00 24.42 -8.63
N VAL A 311 8.17 25.34 -7.67
CA VAL A 311 8.65 26.72 -7.96
C VAL A 311 10.17 26.83 -8.21
N ASN A 312 10.96 25.77 -8.04
CA ASN A 312 12.40 25.81 -8.38
C ASN A 312 12.82 25.01 -9.62
N CYS A 313 11.90 24.34 -10.32
CA CYS A 313 12.19 23.77 -11.63
C CYS A 313 11.74 24.76 -12.71
N LYS A 314 12.70 25.52 -13.27
CA LYS A 314 12.53 26.10 -14.60
C LYS A 314 12.30 24.94 -15.57
N VAL A 315 11.04 24.70 -15.92
CA VAL A 315 10.66 23.87 -17.05
C VAL A 315 11.07 24.65 -18.31
N THR A 316 12.28 24.42 -18.80
CA THR A 316 12.62 24.74 -20.18
C THR A 316 12.15 23.58 -21.04
N THR A 317 11.02 23.77 -21.71
CA THR A 317 10.52 22.91 -22.78
C THR A 317 11.48 22.96 -23.97
N LYS A 318 11.92 21.78 -24.43
CA LYS A 318 12.24 21.49 -25.82
C LYS A 318 11.46 20.24 -26.22
#